data_AF-A0A2D4ZX21-F1
#
_entry.id   AF-A0A2D4ZX21-F1
#
_cell.length_a   1.000
_cell.length_b   1.000
_cell.length_c   1.000
_cell.angle_alpha   90.00
_cell.angle_beta   90.00
_cell.angle_gamma   90.00
#
_symmetry.space_group_name_H-M   'P 1'
#
loop_
_entity.id
_entity.type
_entity.pdbx_description
1 polymer ?
#
loop_
_entity_poly.entity_id
_entity_poly.type
_entity_poly.pdbx_seq_one_letter_code
_entity_poly.pdbx_strand_id
1 'polypeptide(L)'
;MNNNQKEILQLLKIFHIVCLREEIKYSISFGTLLGAVRHRGFIEHDDDADVIVFKDDEERLLDIFENEPLLSIAKFHSGYKIFFKDKLPINNKYSWGSPYVDIWIVDWSRNNHTYIYSNAKGFKNAIHYRNDLYPTRLYKFENIKLFGPRNPYPFLDKKYQPCYNHGVAWHEGIVSHNWDHEKEKPIKKKIIKLFSEEERQRFFDVK
;
A
#
# COMPACT_ATOMS: atom_id res chain seq x y z
N MET A 1 2.62 -11.99 13.37
CA MET A 1 3.54 -11.39 12.38
C MET A 1 4.69 -12.36 12.09
N ASN A 2 4.84 -12.80 10.84
CA ASN A 2 5.95 -13.65 10.39
C ASN A 2 7.25 -12.82 10.20
N ASN A 3 8.38 -13.45 9.84
CA ASN A 3 9.64 -12.72 9.65
C ASN A 3 9.60 -11.74 8.46
N ASN A 4 8.94 -12.10 7.37
CA ASN A 4 8.78 -11.22 6.20
C ASN A 4 8.03 -9.93 6.58
N GLN A 5 6.91 -10.05 7.27
CA GLN A 5 6.12 -8.92 7.77
C GLN A 5 6.88 -8.04 8.77
N LYS A 6 7.78 -8.61 9.59
CA LYS A 6 8.64 -7.82 10.48
C LYS A 6 9.56 -6.90 9.69
N GLU A 7 10.15 -7.43 8.61
CA GLU A 7 11.01 -6.65 7.72
C GLU A 7 10.21 -5.59 6.97
N ILE A 8 9.03 -5.91 6.43
CA ILE A 8 8.13 -4.93 5.80
C ILE A 8 7.75 -3.82 6.78
N LEU A 9 7.44 -4.17 8.03
CA LEU A 9 7.13 -3.20 9.08
C LEU A 9 8.32 -2.28 9.38
N GLN A 10 9.54 -2.80 9.30
CA GLN A 10 10.75 -2.01 9.45
C GLN A 10 10.99 -1.09 8.24
N LEU A 11 10.73 -1.54 7.02
CA LEU A 11 10.74 -0.70 5.82
C LEU A 11 9.73 0.44 5.96
N LEU A 12 8.48 0.15 6.36
CA LEU A 12 7.44 1.15 6.59
C LEU A 12 7.82 2.15 7.69
N LYS A 13 8.49 1.70 8.76
CA LYS A 13 9.02 2.57 9.82
C LYS A 13 10.04 3.56 9.28
N ILE A 14 11.04 3.07 8.56
CA ILE A 14 12.10 3.92 7.99
C ILE A 14 11.48 4.89 6.98
N PHE A 15 10.65 4.41 6.06
CA PHE A 15 9.91 5.23 5.11
C PHE A 15 9.10 6.34 5.80
N HIS A 16 8.32 5.99 6.82
CA HIS A 16 7.53 6.97 7.57
C HIS A 16 8.41 8.05 8.22
N ILE A 17 9.51 7.67 8.86
CA ILE A 17 10.45 8.60 9.50
C ILE A 17 11.09 9.53 8.48
N VAL A 18 11.52 8.99 7.33
CA VAL A 18 12.10 9.76 6.23
C VAL A 18 11.06 10.76 5.70
N CYS A 19 9.84 10.32 5.40
CA CYS A 19 8.79 11.22 4.93
C CYS A 19 8.43 12.31 5.93
N LEU A 20 8.43 12.02 7.24
CA LEU A 20 8.23 13.02 8.28
C LEU A 20 9.37 14.05 8.32
N ARG A 21 10.62 13.59 8.25
CA ARG A 21 11.82 14.43 8.30
C ARG A 21 11.90 15.37 7.09
N GLU A 22 11.56 14.86 5.92
CA GLU A 22 11.69 15.55 4.63
C GLU A 22 10.38 16.24 4.18
N GLU A 23 9.35 16.21 5.03
CA GLU A 23 8.02 16.77 4.75
C GLU A 23 7.35 16.23 3.46
N ILE A 24 7.65 14.97 3.11
CA ILE A 24 7.02 14.29 1.97
C ILE A 24 5.65 13.77 2.38
N LYS A 25 4.62 14.20 1.65
CA LYS A 25 3.24 13.74 1.91
C LYS A 25 3.02 12.38 1.25
N TYR A 26 2.54 11.44 2.05
CA TYR A 26 2.18 10.11 1.59
C TYR A 26 0.86 9.63 2.23
N SER A 27 0.33 8.53 1.70
CA SER A 27 -0.76 7.79 2.32
C SER A 27 -0.57 6.29 2.08
N ILE A 28 -0.83 5.44 3.07
CA ILE A 28 -0.98 4.00 2.84
C ILE A 28 -2.12 3.73 1.86
N SER A 29 -1.98 2.68 1.07
CA SER A 29 -2.90 2.35 -0.03
C SER A 29 -3.14 0.84 -0.11
N PHE A 30 -4.01 0.43 -1.04
CA PHE A 30 -4.27 -0.97 -1.40
C PHE A 30 -4.33 -1.94 -0.19
N GLY A 31 -3.50 -2.98 -0.18
CA GLY A 31 -3.53 -4.04 0.83
C GLY A 31 -3.19 -3.50 2.22
N THR A 32 -2.21 -2.61 2.30
CA THR A 32 -1.80 -1.96 3.55
C THR A 32 -2.92 -1.11 4.16
N LEU A 33 -3.66 -0.34 3.35
CA LEU A 33 -4.82 0.42 3.83
C LEU A 33 -5.93 -0.52 4.32
N LEU A 34 -6.22 -1.58 3.56
CA LEU A 34 -7.22 -2.58 3.96
C LEU A 34 -6.82 -3.26 5.28
N GLY A 35 -5.57 -3.65 5.44
CA GLY A 35 -5.01 -4.18 6.67
C GLY A 35 -5.11 -3.20 7.84
N ALA A 36 -4.78 -1.93 7.62
CA ALA A 36 -4.90 -0.89 8.65
C ALA A 36 -6.35 -0.68 9.13
N VAL A 37 -7.32 -0.64 8.20
CA VAL A 37 -8.74 -0.49 8.52
C VAL A 37 -9.29 -1.73 9.22
N ARG A 38 -8.97 -2.91 8.70
CA ARG A 38 -9.56 -4.17 9.14
C ARG A 38 -8.80 -4.78 10.32
N HIS A 39 -7.53 -5.09 10.15
CA HIS A 39 -6.73 -5.83 11.14
C HIS A 39 -5.92 -4.93 12.08
N ARG A 40 -5.88 -3.62 11.82
CA ARG A 40 -4.94 -2.67 12.46
C ARG A 40 -3.50 -3.11 12.29
N GLY A 41 -3.18 -3.68 11.13
CA GLY A 41 -1.92 -4.38 10.86
C GLY A 41 -2.01 -5.17 9.57
N PHE A 42 -1.12 -6.13 9.38
CA PHE A 42 -1.11 -6.97 8.19
C PHE A 42 -2.33 -7.88 8.12
N ILE A 43 -2.76 -8.18 6.89
CA ILE A 43 -3.57 -9.37 6.62
C ILE A 43 -2.63 -10.58 6.65
N GLU A 44 -3.10 -11.74 7.09
CA GLU A 44 -2.27 -12.94 7.30
C GLU A 44 -1.38 -13.31 6.10
N HIS A 45 -1.87 -13.05 4.89
CA HIS A 45 -1.17 -13.36 3.64
C HIS A 45 -0.43 -12.18 3.01
N ASP A 46 -0.39 -11.00 3.64
CA ASP A 46 0.37 -9.87 3.08
C ASP A 46 1.86 -10.21 3.05
N ASP A 47 2.47 -10.06 1.87
CA ASP A 47 3.88 -10.30 1.57
C ASP A 47 4.64 -9.04 1.09
N ASP A 48 3.95 -7.91 1.02
CA ASP A 48 4.46 -6.57 0.69
C ASP A 48 3.68 -5.46 1.44
N ALA A 49 3.96 -4.20 1.09
CA ALA A 49 3.13 -3.06 1.52
C ALA A 49 3.08 -1.97 0.45
N ASP A 50 2.01 -1.18 0.46
CA ASP A 50 1.70 -0.17 -0.54
C ASP A 50 1.52 1.23 0.08
N VAL A 51 2.17 2.22 -0.53
CA VAL A 51 1.97 3.64 -0.24
C VAL A 51 1.78 4.43 -1.53
N ILE A 52 1.14 5.59 -1.45
CA ILE A 52 1.12 6.59 -2.53
C ILE A 52 1.95 7.81 -2.13
N VAL A 53 2.65 8.40 -3.11
CA VAL A 53 3.35 9.69 -3.02
C VAL A 53 2.96 10.53 -4.23
N PHE A 54 2.83 11.85 -4.05
CA PHE A 54 2.46 12.75 -5.15
C PHE A 54 3.63 13.01 -6.09
N LYS A 55 3.31 13.19 -7.37
CA LYS A 55 4.25 13.48 -8.46
C LYS A 55 5.14 14.69 -8.16
N ASP A 56 4.60 15.70 -7.49
CA ASP A 56 5.34 16.90 -7.07
C ASP A 56 6.51 16.59 -6.12
N ASP A 57 6.44 15.49 -5.36
CA ASP A 57 7.49 15.05 -4.43
C ASP A 57 8.36 13.92 -5.03
N GLU A 58 8.12 13.45 -6.27
CA GLU A 58 8.80 12.28 -6.84
C GLU A 58 10.32 12.49 -6.96
N GLU A 59 10.77 13.62 -7.50
CA GLU A 59 12.21 13.89 -7.67
C GLU A 59 12.92 13.98 -6.32
N ARG A 60 12.32 14.70 -5.36
CA ARG A 60 12.85 14.80 -3.99
C ARG A 60 12.94 13.43 -3.33
N LEU A 61 11.90 12.61 -3.47
CA LEU A 61 11.89 11.24 -2.94
C LEU A 61 13.06 10.43 -3.49
N LEU A 62 13.34 10.52 -4.80
CA LEU A 62 14.47 9.79 -5.40
C LEU A 62 15.80 10.24 -4.82
N ASP A 63 16.05 11.56 -4.79
CA ASP A 63 17.29 12.12 -4.25
C ASP A 63 17.52 11.68 -2.79
N ILE A 64 16.46 11.62 -1.99
CA ILE A 64 16.53 11.16 -0.59
C ILE A 64 16.90 9.67 -0.52
N PHE A 65 16.18 8.82 -1.25
CA PHE A 65 16.37 7.37 -1.16
C PHE A 65 17.64 6.86 -1.89
N GLU A 66 18.20 7.62 -2.82
CA GLU A 66 19.53 7.36 -3.37
C GLU A 66 20.63 7.51 -2.31
N ASN A 67 20.44 8.43 -1.36
CA ASN A 67 21.40 8.72 -0.28
C ASN A 67 21.08 8.00 1.05
N GLU A 68 19.95 7.29 1.15
CA GLU A 68 19.54 6.63 2.39
C GLU A 68 20.46 5.41 2.67
N PRO A 69 21.11 5.31 3.84
CA PRO A 69 22.14 4.30 4.08
C PRO A 69 21.62 2.85 4.10
N LEU A 70 20.37 2.64 4.53
CA LEU A 70 19.83 1.30 4.76
C LEU A 70 18.99 0.75 3.61
N LEU A 71 18.47 1.64 2.76
CA LEU A 71 17.46 1.28 1.76
C LEU A 71 17.97 1.55 0.35
N SER A 72 17.57 0.69 -0.58
CA SER A 72 17.66 0.91 -2.01
C SER A 72 16.28 1.27 -2.55
N ILE A 73 16.26 2.02 -3.65
CA ILE A 73 15.05 2.32 -4.42
C ILE A 73 15.24 1.84 -5.86
N ALA A 74 14.21 1.21 -6.44
CA ALA A 74 14.22 0.75 -7.82
C ALA A 74 12.92 1.12 -8.54
N LYS A 75 12.99 1.48 -9.83
CA LYS A 75 11.81 1.82 -10.64
C LYS A 75 10.94 0.57 -10.85
N PHE A 76 9.63 0.70 -10.62
CA PHE A 76 8.64 -0.34 -10.87
C PHE A 76 7.38 0.25 -11.50
N HIS A 77 7.06 -0.14 -12.74
CA HIS A 77 5.95 0.47 -13.51
C HIS A 77 6.03 2.01 -13.49
N SER A 78 5.00 2.67 -12.95
CA SER A 78 4.94 4.12 -12.77
C SER A 78 5.36 4.59 -11.39
N GLY A 79 5.76 3.67 -10.53
CA GLY A 79 6.20 3.90 -9.16
C GLY A 79 7.61 3.38 -8.92
N TYR A 80 7.86 3.01 -7.66
CA TYR A 80 9.14 2.54 -7.15
C TYR A 80 8.94 1.44 -6.12
N LYS A 81 9.98 0.66 -5.88
CA LYS A 81 10.08 -0.26 -4.74
C LYS A 81 11.23 0.17 -3.86
N ILE A 82 10.99 0.25 -2.56
CA ILE A 82 12.06 0.36 -1.56
C ILE A 82 12.28 -0.95 -0.85
N PHE A 83 13.54 -1.31 -0.60
CA PHE A 83 13.95 -2.58 -0.01
C PHE A 83 15.30 -2.39 0.70
N PHE A 84 15.69 -3.31 1.59
CA PHE A 84 16.99 -3.21 2.25
C PHE A 84 18.14 -3.46 1.27
N LYS A 85 19.24 -2.71 1.42
CA LYS A 85 20.40 -2.79 0.51
C LYS A 85 21.07 -4.16 0.46
N ASP A 86 20.96 -4.94 1.53
CA ASP A 86 21.53 -6.29 1.64
C ASP A 86 20.69 -7.37 0.92
N LYS A 87 19.49 -7.01 0.44
CA LYS A 87 18.64 -7.93 -0.32
C LYS A 87 19.10 -7.99 -1.77
N LEU A 88 19.49 -9.20 -2.18
CA LEU A 88 19.80 -9.50 -3.57
C LEU A 88 18.53 -9.43 -4.43
N PRO A 89 18.67 -9.08 -5.72
CA PRO A 89 17.56 -9.11 -6.65
C PRO A 89 16.84 -10.46 -6.68
N ILE A 90 15.51 -10.43 -6.73
CA ILE A 90 14.65 -11.64 -6.69
C ILE A 90 15.02 -12.61 -7.83
N ASN A 91 15.37 -12.08 -9.00
CA ASN A 91 15.89 -12.84 -10.14
C ASN A 91 16.58 -11.89 -11.13
N ASN A 92 17.09 -12.42 -12.25
CA ASN A 92 17.82 -11.66 -13.26
C ASN A 92 16.97 -10.62 -14.05
N LYS A 93 15.65 -10.55 -13.84
CA LYS A 93 14.76 -9.58 -14.51
C LYS A 93 14.50 -8.32 -13.69
N TYR A 94 14.66 -8.41 -12.38
CA TYR A 94 14.32 -7.33 -11.46
C TYR A 94 15.58 -6.82 -10.77
N SER A 95 15.57 -5.56 -10.37
CA SER A 95 16.69 -4.93 -9.66
C SER A 95 16.46 -4.81 -8.14
N TRP A 96 15.32 -5.30 -7.65
CA TRP A 96 14.94 -5.25 -6.23
C TRP A 96 14.91 -6.63 -5.59
N GLY A 97 15.21 -6.66 -4.29
CA GLY A 97 15.06 -7.82 -3.42
C GLY A 97 13.75 -7.80 -2.64
N SER A 98 13.37 -8.95 -2.09
CA SER A 98 12.20 -9.11 -1.22
C SER A 98 12.61 -9.18 0.27
N PRO A 99 11.80 -8.65 1.19
CA PRO A 99 10.57 -7.89 0.97
C PRO A 99 10.82 -6.45 0.52
N TYR A 100 9.75 -5.80 0.06
CA TYR A 100 9.76 -4.41 -0.37
C TYR A 100 8.47 -3.67 0.04
N VAL A 101 8.51 -2.34 -0.10
CA VAL A 101 7.32 -1.47 -0.10
C VAL A 101 7.17 -0.85 -1.48
N ASP A 102 5.99 -1.01 -2.08
CA ASP A 102 5.59 -0.34 -3.32
C ASP A 102 5.19 1.12 -3.05
N ILE A 103 5.87 2.02 -3.75
CA ILE A 103 5.59 3.45 -3.78
C ILE A 103 4.94 3.80 -5.10
N TRP A 104 3.64 4.03 -5.07
CA TRP A 104 2.86 4.42 -6.23
C TRP A 104 2.86 5.94 -6.39
N ILE A 105 3.34 6.43 -7.54
CA ILE A 105 3.26 7.85 -7.83
C ILE A 105 1.85 8.21 -8.33
N VAL A 106 1.26 9.23 -7.72
CA VAL A 106 -0.05 9.77 -8.08
C VAL A 106 0.06 11.24 -8.50
N ASP A 107 -0.82 11.65 -9.39
CA ASP A 107 -0.86 13.01 -9.92
C ASP A 107 -2.24 13.64 -9.73
N TRP A 108 -2.26 14.93 -9.46
CA TRP A 108 -3.49 15.70 -9.37
C TRP A 108 -4.10 15.89 -10.76
N SER A 109 -5.42 15.86 -10.82
CA SER A 109 -6.12 16.37 -11.99
C SER A 109 -5.93 17.89 -12.09
N ARG A 110 -6.14 18.43 -13.29
CA ARG A 110 -5.95 19.87 -13.57
C ARG A 110 -6.73 20.80 -12.65
N ASN A 111 -7.88 20.36 -12.14
CA ASN A 111 -8.71 21.15 -11.21
C ASN A 111 -8.38 20.87 -9.74
N ASN A 112 -7.41 19.99 -9.44
CA ASN A 112 -6.98 19.61 -8.10
C ASN A 112 -8.10 19.04 -7.19
N HIS A 113 -9.19 18.53 -7.77
CA HIS A 113 -10.28 17.90 -7.01
C HIS A 113 -10.11 16.38 -6.91
N THR A 114 -9.33 15.81 -7.82
CA THR A 114 -9.12 14.37 -7.89
C THR A 114 -7.65 14.06 -8.16
N TYR A 115 -7.22 12.84 -7.86
CA TYR A 115 -5.92 12.32 -8.24
C TYR A 115 -6.04 10.97 -8.93
N ILE A 116 -5.04 10.64 -9.75
CA ILE A 116 -4.91 9.37 -10.47
C ILE A 116 -3.51 8.80 -10.29
N TYR A 117 -3.34 7.51 -10.54
CA TYR A 117 -2.02 6.89 -10.60
C TYR A 117 -1.30 7.31 -11.88
N SER A 118 -0.09 7.86 -11.75
CA SER A 118 0.72 8.32 -12.86
C SER A 118 0.92 7.17 -13.85
N ASN A 119 0.79 7.41 -15.16
CA ASN A 119 1.07 6.45 -16.25
C ASN A 119 0.44 5.05 -16.14
N ALA A 120 -0.66 4.92 -15.41
CA ALA A 120 -1.30 3.65 -15.15
C ALA A 120 -2.18 3.20 -16.35
N LYS A 121 -1.55 2.84 -17.48
CA LYS A 121 -2.18 2.17 -18.63
C LYS A 121 -2.79 0.83 -18.15
N GLY A 122 -4.01 0.88 -17.59
CA GLY A 122 -4.67 -0.27 -16.97
C GLY A 122 -5.60 0.08 -15.81
N PHE A 123 -5.38 1.22 -15.15
CA PHE A 123 -6.18 1.67 -14.02
C PHE A 123 -7.29 2.65 -14.46
N LYS A 124 -8.09 2.23 -15.45
CA LYS A 124 -9.15 3.05 -16.07
C LYS A 124 -10.20 3.59 -15.08
N ASN A 125 -10.24 3.04 -13.86
CA ASN A 125 -11.15 3.43 -12.78
C ASN A 125 -10.44 4.07 -11.57
N ALA A 126 -9.19 4.55 -11.64
CA ALA A 126 -8.46 5.00 -10.45
C ALA A 126 -8.50 6.52 -10.17
N ILE A 127 -9.62 7.17 -10.48
CA ILE A 127 -9.89 8.55 -10.02
C ILE A 127 -10.33 8.52 -8.55
N HIS A 128 -9.62 9.23 -7.69
CA HIS A 128 -9.92 9.37 -6.27
C HIS A 128 -10.09 10.84 -5.90
N TYR A 129 -10.93 11.16 -4.92
CA TYR A 129 -11.20 12.55 -4.56
C TYR A 129 -10.22 13.07 -3.53
N ARG A 130 -9.82 14.33 -3.69
CA ARG A 130 -8.99 15.06 -2.72
C ARG A 130 -9.62 15.06 -1.34
N ASN A 131 -10.94 15.20 -1.26
CA ASN A 131 -11.68 15.22 0.00
C ASN A 131 -11.72 13.87 0.72
N ASP A 132 -11.52 12.76 0.01
CA ASP A 132 -11.39 11.45 0.65
C ASP A 132 -9.97 11.24 1.20
N LEU A 133 -8.97 11.93 0.63
CA LEU A 133 -7.58 11.82 1.06
C LEU A 133 -7.21 12.81 2.18
N TYR A 134 -7.48 14.10 2.00
CA TYR A 134 -6.95 15.17 2.86
C TYR A 134 -7.99 15.78 3.82
N PRO A 135 -7.60 16.21 5.05
CA PRO A 135 -6.30 15.94 5.63
C PRO A 135 -6.16 14.45 5.90
N THR A 136 -4.96 13.95 5.70
CA THR A 136 -4.64 12.57 6.06
C THR A 136 -4.84 12.37 7.55
N ARG A 137 -5.06 11.12 7.96
CA ARG A 137 -5.14 10.74 9.37
C ARG A 137 -4.20 9.59 9.67
N LEU A 138 -3.83 9.45 10.93
CA LEU A 138 -2.99 8.35 11.38
C LEU A 138 -3.83 7.09 11.61
N TYR A 139 -3.46 6.00 10.95
CA TYR A 139 -4.01 4.67 11.17
C TYR A 139 -3.05 3.85 12.01
N LYS A 140 -3.58 3.08 12.96
CA LYS A 140 -2.79 2.06 13.66
C LYS A 140 -2.45 0.94 12.68
N PHE A 141 -1.18 0.59 12.62
CA PHE A 141 -0.68 -0.53 11.84
C PHE A 141 0.37 -1.27 12.66
N GLU A 142 0.02 -2.45 13.16
CA GLU A 142 0.79 -3.18 14.17
C GLU A 142 1.10 -2.29 15.38
N ASN A 143 2.40 -2.05 15.63
CA ASN A 143 2.89 -1.20 16.71
C ASN A 143 3.29 0.22 16.25
N ILE A 144 2.92 0.63 15.04
CA ILE A 144 3.18 1.99 14.52
C ILE A 144 1.89 2.70 14.10
N LYS A 145 2.03 3.97 13.74
CA LYS A 145 1.00 4.77 13.11
C LYS A 145 1.50 5.24 11.75
N LEU A 146 0.67 5.13 10.72
CA LEU A 146 0.98 5.55 9.35
C LEU A 146 -0.08 6.53 8.85
N PHE A 147 0.31 7.49 8.02
CA PHE A 147 -0.67 8.35 7.35
C PHE A 147 -1.47 7.54 6.33
N GLY A 148 -2.78 7.73 6.36
CA GLY A 148 -3.74 7.19 5.40
C GLY A 148 -4.78 8.24 5.01
N PRO A 149 -5.75 7.89 4.15
CA PRO A 149 -6.78 8.81 3.68
C PRO A 149 -7.73 9.23 4.81
N ARG A 150 -8.29 10.44 4.73
CA ARG A 150 -9.39 10.91 5.59
C ARG A 150 -10.53 9.89 5.65
N ASN A 151 -10.99 9.44 4.48
CA ASN A 151 -12.07 8.47 4.30
C ASN A 151 -11.56 7.30 3.44
N PRO A 152 -11.34 6.10 4.03
CA PRO A 152 -10.78 4.97 3.30
C PRO A 152 -11.81 4.23 2.45
N TYR A 153 -13.11 4.36 2.77
CA TYR A 153 -14.15 3.52 2.16
C TYR A 153 -14.30 3.72 0.65
N PRO A 154 -14.36 4.96 0.11
CA PRO A 154 -14.44 5.15 -1.34
C PRO A 154 -13.26 4.53 -2.10
N PHE A 155 -12.07 4.52 -1.48
CA PHE A 155 -10.90 3.85 -2.05
C PHE A 155 -11.07 2.33 -2.03
N LEU A 156 -11.39 1.76 -0.87
CA LEU A 156 -11.52 0.31 -0.67
C LEU A 156 -12.69 -0.26 -1.49
N ASP A 157 -13.84 0.40 -1.49
CA ASP A 157 -15.01 0.04 -2.27
C ASP A 157 -14.65 -0.02 -3.74
N LYS A 158 -14.00 1.01 -4.28
CA LYS A 158 -13.64 1.06 -5.70
C LYS A 158 -12.63 -0.02 -6.09
N LYS A 159 -11.63 -0.29 -5.25
CA LYS A 159 -10.55 -1.26 -5.53
C LYS A 159 -11.00 -2.71 -5.33
N TYR A 160 -11.80 -2.96 -4.29
CA TYR A 160 -12.15 -4.30 -3.82
C TYR A 160 -13.65 -4.59 -3.97
N GLN A 161 -14.28 -4.05 -5.03
CA GLN A 161 -15.68 -4.35 -5.36
C GLN A 161 -15.89 -5.87 -5.47
N PRO A 162 -17.07 -6.37 -5.07
CA PRO A 162 -17.39 -7.79 -5.18
C PRO A 162 -17.15 -8.35 -6.60
N CYS A 163 -17.43 -7.57 -7.64
CA CYS A 163 -17.19 -7.98 -9.04
C CYS A 163 -15.71 -8.29 -9.36
N TYR A 164 -14.76 -7.69 -8.63
CA TYR A 164 -13.32 -7.97 -8.76
C TYR A 164 -12.82 -9.04 -7.76
N ASN A 165 -13.67 -9.41 -6.81
CA ASN A 165 -13.37 -10.26 -5.66
C ASN A 165 -14.30 -11.49 -5.59
N HIS A 166 -14.64 -12.06 -6.74
CA HIS A 166 -15.45 -13.29 -6.83
C HIS A 166 -16.79 -13.23 -6.07
N GLY A 167 -17.42 -12.05 -6.06
CA GLY A 167 -18.70 -11.81 -5.40
C GLY A 167 -18.60 -11.53 -3.90
N VAL A 168 -17.41 -11.27 -3.36
CA VAL A 168 -17.21 -11.00 -1.93
C VAL A 168 -16.71 -9.57 -1.71
N ALA A 169 -17.44 -8.76 -0.94
CA ALA A 169 -16.98 -7.44 -0.55
C ALA A 169 -15.78 -7.52 0.41
N TRP A 170 -14.93 -6.49 0.43
CA TRP A 170 -13.75 -6.47 1.32
C TRP A 170 -14.10 -6.49 2.82
N HIS A 171 -15.32 -6.07 3.16
CA HIS A 171 -15.90 -6.14 4.50
C HIS A 171 -16.64 -7.46 4.79
N GLU A 172 -16.78 -8.35 3.80
CA GLU A 172 -17.47 -9.66 3.91
C GLU A 172 -16.53 -10.86 3.86
N GLY A 173 -15.30 -10.67 3.39
CA GLY A 173 -14.33 -11.74 3.32
C GLY A 173 -12.90 -11.29 3.05
N ILE A 174 -12.00 -12.26 3.17
CA ILE A 174 -10.58 -12.13 2.91
C ILE A 174 -10.31 -12.83 1.57
N VAL A 175 -9.95 -12.05 0.56
CA VAL A 175 -9.49 -12.57 -0.74
C VAL A 175 -7.98 -12.41 -0.78
N SER A 176 -7.25 -13.50 -0.96
CA SER A 176 -5.79 -13.42 -1.09
C SER A 176 -5.40 -12.62 -2.32
N HIS A 177 -4.25 -11.96 -2.23
CA HIS A 177 -3.52 -11.45 -3.38
C HIS A 177 -3.38 -12.52 -4.48
N ASN A 178 -3.28 -12.05 -5.73
CA ASN A 178 -3.13 -12.86 -6.94
C ASN A 178 -1.69 -12.87 -7.48
N TRP A 179 -0.75 -12.37 -6.70
CA TRP A 179 0.65 -12.21 -7.09
C TRP A 179 1.55 -12.53 -5.89
N ASP A 180 2.43 -13.51 -6.03
CA ASP A 180 3.47 -13.84 -5.05
C ASP A 180 4.61 -12.84 -5.25
N HIS A 181 4.75 -11.88 -4.34
CA HIS A 181 5.71 -10.78 -4.43
C HIS A 181 7.14 -11.26 -4.13
N GLU A 182 7.30 -12.30 -3.31
CA GLU A 182 8.61 -12.93 -3.05
C GLU A 182 9.20 -13.57 -4.32
N LYS A 183 8.34 -14.09 -5.21
CA LYS A 183 8.77 -14.78 -6.45
C LYS A 183 8.46 -14.01 -7.73
N GLU A 184 7.81 -12.85 -7.62
CA GLU A 184 7.33 -12.03 -8.74
C GLU A 184 6.56 -12.86 -9.78
N LYS A 185 5.50 -13.56 -9.35
CA LYS A 185 4.68 -14.40 -10.24
C LYS A 185 3.20 -14.44 -9.86
N PRO A 186 2.29 -14.69 -10.81
CA PRO A 186 0.88 -14.89 -10.50
C PRO A 186 0.64 -16.10 -9.59
N ILE A 187 -0.33 -15.97 -8.69
CA ILE A 187 -0.86 -17.08 -7.89
C ILE A 187 -2.39 -17.11 -7.95
N LYS A 188 -2.96 -18.29 -7.71
CA LYS A 188 -4.41 -18.46 -7.66
C LYS A 188 -4.96 -17.84 -6.38
N LYS A 189 -5.92 -16.92 -6.51
CA LYS A 189 -6.64 -16.33 -5.38
C LYS A 189 -7.30 -17.41 -4.53
N LYS A 190 -7.19 -17.27 -3.21
CA LYS A 190 -7.95 -18.02 -2.20
C LYS A 190 -8.97 -17.08 -1.57
N ILE A 191 -10.16 -17.59 -1.32
CA ILE A 191 -11.24 -16.83 -0.69
C ILE A 191 -11.53 -17.47 0.67
N ILE A 192 -11.43 -16.67 1.71
CA ILE A 192 -11.84 -17.01 3.07
C ILE A 192 -13.02 -16.09 3.39
N LYS A 193 -14.23 -16.63 3.44
CA LYS A 193 -15.40 -15.85 3.88
C LYS A 193 -15.25 -15.57 5.38
N LEU A 194 -15.53 -14.35 5.81
CA LEU A 194 -15.66 -14.06 7.24
C LEU A 194 -17.00 -14.63 7.69
N PHE A 195 -16.99 -15.51 8.69
CA PHE A 195 -18.10 -16.42 8.95
C PHE A 195 -19.18 -15.82 9.85
N SER A 196 -18.94 -14.68 10.51
CA SER A 196 -19.93 -14.04 11.39
C SER A 196 -20.04 -12.51 11.26
N GLU A 197 -21.21 -11.98 11.59
CA GLU A 197 -21.47 -10.54 11.66
C GLU A 197 -20.68 -9.87 12.79
N GLU A 198 -20.42 -10.60 13.88
CA GLU A 198 -19.56 -10.18 14.99
C GLU A 198 -18.11 -9.95 14.56
N GLU A 199 -17.56 -10.85 13.71
CA GLU A 199 -16.22 -10.65 13.13
C GLU A 199 -16.16 -9.40 12.27
N ARG A 200 -17.24 -9.10 11.52
CA ARG A 200 -17.32 -7.86 10.72
C ARG A 200 -17.36 -6.62 11.60
N GLN A 201 -18.16 -6.63 12.66
CA GLN A 201 -18.31 -5.51 13.60
C GLN A 201 -16.99 -5.15 14.31
N ARG A 202 -16.17 -6.15 14.68
CA ARG A 202 -14.83 -5.92 15.27
C ARG A 202 -13.90 -5.04 14.44
N PHE A 203 -14.11 -4.99 13.13
CA PHE A 203 -13.32 -4.19 12.19
C PHE A 203 -13.81 -2.74 12.07
N PHE A 204 -15.08 -2.47 12.37
CA PHE A 204 -15.70 -1.14 12.17
C PHE A 204 -16.04 -0.40 13.48
N ASP A 205 -16.16 -1.11 14.60
CA ASP A 205 -16.71 -0.57 15.86
C ASP A 205 -15.68 -0.04 16.87
N VAL A 206 -14.54 0.47 16.43
CA VAL A 206 -13.67 1.24 17.34
C VAL A 206 -13.50 2.64 16.79
N LYS A 207 -14.49 3.47 17.14
CA LYS A 207 -14.40 4.93 17.16
C LYS A 207 -13.36 5.39 18.18
#